data_AF-A0AAW2GZB8-F1
#
_entry.id   AF-A0AAW2GZB8-F1
#
_cell.length_a   1.000
_cell.length_b   1.000
_cell.length_c   1.000
_cell.angle_alpha   90.00
_cell.angle_beta   90.00
_cell.angle_gamma   90.00
#
_symmetry.space_group_name_H-M   'P 1'
#
loop_
_entity.id
_entity.type
_entity.pdbx_description
1 polymer ?
#
loop_
_entity_poly.entity_id
_entity_poly.type
_entity_poly.pdbx_seq_one_letter_code
_entity_poly.pdbx_strand_id
1 'polypeptide(L)'
;MEFTVDQYYKLNRLVLSIYGLWPYHSRTVNAWIMRTFTILFLIWATTTQVIKICTTELTADFILDCLPIIIPNIGAIAQFVYRIIINDRLKDLLDQIKTDWNHARSQNEIEIMQTNATLAKITTKWFLRK
;
A
#
# COMPACT_ATOMS: atom_id res chain seq x y z
N MET A 1 -23.14 11.57 -12.23
CA MET A 1 -22.19 10.44 -12.35
C MET A 1 -21.27 10.30 -11.12
N GLU A 2 -21.58 10.90 -9.95
CA GLU A 2 -20.76 10.73 -8.73
C GLU A 2 -20.76 9.30 -8.16
N PHE A 3 -21.77 8.50 -8.46
CA PHE A 3 -22.00 7.21 -7.82
C PHE A 3 -21.07 6.07 -8.31
N THR A 4 -20.44 6.20 -9.48
CA THR A 4 -19.70 5.09 -10.12
C THR A 4 -18.26 5.01 -9.65
N VAL A 5 -17.53 6.13 -9.65
CA VAL A 5 -16.09 6.17 -9.29
C VAL A 5 -15.88 5.68 -7.85
N ASP A 6 -16.66 6.20 -6.90
CA ASP A 6 -16.49 5.85 -5.49
C ASP A 6 -16.76 4.35 -5.24
N GLN A 7 -17.64 3.71 -6.02
CA GLN A 7 -17.96 2.28 -5.90
C GLN A 7 -16.84 1.35 -6.40
N TYR A 8 -16.12 1.72 -7.47
CA TYR A 8 -14.99 0.93 -7.97
C TYR A 8 -13.75 1.09 -7.09
N TYR A 9 -13.48 2.31 -6.63
CA TYR A 9 -12.29 2.59 -5.82
C TYR A 9 -12.48 2.33 -4.33
N LYS A 10 -13.70 2.02 -3.85
CA LYS A 10 -13.97 1.71 -2.43
C LYS A 10 -13.07 0.62 -1.85
N LEU A 11 -12.77 -0.41 -2.64
CA LEU A 11 -11.97 -1.55 -2.18
C LEU A 11 -10.48 -1.16 -2.09
N ASN A 12 -9.95 -0.48 -3.11
CA ASN A 12 -8.60 0.10 -3.05
C ASN A 12 -8.47 1.09 -1.89
N ARG A 13 -9.46 1.95 -1.71
CA ARG A 13 -9.57 2.91 -0.61
C ARG A 13 -9.52 2.24 0.75
N LEU A 14 -10.31 1.17 0.94
CA LEU A 14 -10.34 0.43 2.19
C LEU A 14 -8.97 -0.21 2.49
N VAL A 15 -8.36 -0.88 1.51
CA VAL A 15 -7.03 -1.49 1.67
C VAL A 15 -5.98 -0.45 2.02
N LEU A 16 -5.87 0.63 1.23
CA LEU A 16 -4.92 1.70 1.48
C LEU A 16 -5.18 2.40 2.82
N SER A 17 -6.44 2.50 3.25
CA SER A 17 -6.80 3.10 4.54
C SER A 17 -6.42 2.22 5.73
N ILE A 18 -6.50 0.89 5.62
CA ILE A 18 -6.07 -0.05 6.66
C ILE A 18 -4.58 0.15 6.97
N TYR A 19 -3.75 0.31 5.93
CA TYR A 19 -2.33 0.56 6.11
C TYR A 19 -1.99 2.02 6.48
N GLY A 20 -2.97 2.92 6.52
CA GLY A 20 -2.73 4.36 6.75
C GLY A 20 -2.08 5.09 5.55
N LEU A 21 -2.11 4.47 4.36
CA LEU A 21 -1.57 4.99 3.10
C LEU A 21 -2.61 5.63 2.19
N TRP A 22 -3.82 5.91 2.67
CA TRP A 22 -4.84 6.52 1.81
C TRP A 22 -4.58 8.04 1.63
N PRO A 23 -4.36 8.53 0.40
CA PRO A 23 -3.91 9.90 0.16
C PRO A 23 -4.91 10.97 0.59
N TYR A 24 -6.22 10.74 0.39
CA TYR A 24 -7.26 11.70 0.77
C TYR A 24 -7.53 11.75 2.27
N HIS A 25 -7.12 10.73 3.02
CA HIS A 25 -7.31 10.65 4.48
C HIS A 25 -6.01 10.92 5.24
N SER A 26 -4.92 11.24 4.54
CA SER A 26 -3.58 11.57 5.09
C SER A 26 -3.58 12.72 6.11
N ARG A 27 -4.65 13.51 6.20
CA ARG A 27 -4.81 14.62 7.16
C ARG A 27 -5.65 14.27 8.39
N THR A 28 -6.19 13.07 8.49
CA THR A 28 -6.91 12.64 9.70
C THR A 28 -5.96 11.97 10.69
N VAL A 29 -6.20 12.22 11.97
CA VAL A 29 -5.44 11.67 13.09
C VAL A 29 -5.33 10.14 13.00
N ASN A 30 -6.38 9.46 12.52
CA ASN A 30 -6.41 8.01 12.35
C ASN A 30 -5.37 7.48 11.35
N ALA A 31 -5.11 8.18 10.24
CA ALA A 31 -4.10 7.77 9.28
C ALA A 31 -2.68 7.87 9.84
N TRP A 32 -2.42 8.92 10.63
CA TRP A 32 -1.15 9.09 11.35
C TRP A 32 -0.96 8.00 12.42
N ILE A 33 -2.01 7.68 13.17
CA ILE A 33 -1.98 6.59 14.16
C ILE A 33 -1.65 5.25 13.48
N MET A 34 -2.32 4.90 12.38
CA MET A 34 -2.08 3.63 11.67
C MET A 34 -0.67 3.56 11.06
N ARG A 35 -0.19 4.68 10.53
CA ARG A 35 1.17 4.76 9.98
C ARG A 35 2.23 4.63 11.07
N THR A 36 2.05 5.31 12.20
CA THR A 36 2.91 5.18 13.38
C THR A 36 2.88 3.75 13.91
N PHE A 37 1.70 3.15 14.05
CA PHE A 37 1.56 1.76 14.51
C PHE A 37 2.28 0.78 13.57
N THR A 38 2.15 0.96 12.26
CA THR A 38 2.83 0.12 11.26
C THR A 38 4.35 0.27 11.33
N ILE A 39 4.87 1.50 11.51
CA ILE A 39 6.30 1.75 11.69
C ILE A 39 6.81 1.11 12.99
N LEU A 40 6.06 1.26 14.09
CA LEU A 40 6.40 0.65 15.37
C LEU A 40 6.45 -0.87 15.27
N PHE A 41 5.48 -1.48 14.58
CA PHE A 41 5.45 -2.91 14.33
C PHE A 41 6.66 -3.37 13.49
N LEU A 42 7.03 -2.63 12.45
CA LEU A 42 8.24 -2.91 11.65
C LEU A 42 9.52 -2.80 12.48
N ILE A 43 9.65 -1.76 13.31
CA ILE A 43 10.78 -1.61 14.23
C ILE A 43 10.83 -2.79 15.20
N TRP A 44 9.71 -3.14 15.82
CA TRP A 44 9.62 -4.30 16.71
C TRP A 44 10.07 -5.60 16.00
N ALA A 45 9.57 -5.84 14.78
CA ALA A 45 9.97 -6.99 13.98
C ALA A 45 11.48 -6.99 13.65
N THR A 46 12.08 -5.84 13.35
CA THR A 46 13.54 -5.76 13.14
C THR A 46 14.33 -6.00 14.42
N THR A 47 13.89 -5.45 15.55
CA THR A 47 14.61 -5.60 16.83
C THR A 47 14.65 -7.06 17.29
N THR A 48 13.54 -7.80 17.13
CA THR A 48 13.51 -9.24 17.46
C THR A 48 14.46 -10.06 16.58
N GLN A 49 14.60 -9.70 15.30
CA GLN A 49 15.57 -10.32 14.40
C GLN A 49 17.02 -10.01 14.81
N VAL A 50 17.32 -8.75 15.14
CA VAL A 50 18.66 -8.33 15.57
C VAL A 50 19.06 -9.02 16.88
N ILE A 51 18.15 -9.10 17.87
CA ILE A 51 18.40 -9.79 19.13
C ILE A 51 18.76 -11.26 18.89
N LYS A 52 18.01 -11.96 18.03
CA LYS A 52 18.28 -13.37 17.69
C LYS A 52 19.68 -13.55 17.07
N ILE A 53 20.11 -12.59 16.25
CA ILE A 53 21.45 -12.60 15.65
C ILE A 53 22.54 -12.36 16.71
N CYS A 54 22.32 -11.42 17.64
CA CYS A 54 23.27 -11.10 18.70
C CYS A 54 23.42 -12.20 19.75
N THR A 55 22.38 -12.99 20.02
CA THR A 55 22.41 -14.04 21.05
C THR A 55 22.97 -15.38 20.56
N THR A 56 23.13 -15.56 19.25
CA THR A 56 23.59 -16.82 18.66
C THR A 56 25.07 -16.72 18.30
N GLU A 57 25.83 -17.80 18.48
CA GLU A 57 27.23 -17.84 18.03
C GLU A 57 27.30 -17.61 16.51
N LEU A 58 28.12 -16.64 16.11
CA LEU A 58 28.12 -16.07 14.76
C LEU A 58 28.88 -16.98 13.78
N THR A 59 28.29 -18.14 13.46
CA THR A 59 28.82 -19.10 12.48
C THR A 59 28.35 -18.75 11.06
N ALA A 60 29.15 -19.05 10.03
CA ALA A 60 28.81 -18.78 8.64
C ALA A 60 27.46 -19.40 8.20
N ASP A 61 27.14 -20.60 8.69
CA ASP A 61 25.87 -21.27 8.42
C ASP A 61 24.66 -20.50 8.99
N PHE A 62 24.83 -19.89 10.17
CA PHE A 62 23.78 -19.10 10.81
C PHE A 62 23.47 -17.80 10.03
N ILE A 63 24.47 -17.20 9.40
CA ILE A 63 24.29 -16.02 8.54
C ILE A 63 23.49 -16.42 7.27
N LEU A 64 23.81 -17.57 6.69
CA LEU A 64 23.08 -18.11 5.53
C LEU A 64 21.61 -18.40 5.86
N ASP A 65 21.32 -18.89 7.07
CA ASP A 65 19.95 -19.12 7.53
C ASP A 65 19.18 -17.82 7.85
N CYS A 66 19.88 -16.75 8.23
CA CYS A 66 19.25 -15.47 8.58
C CYS A 66 18.98 -14.56 7.36
N LEU A 67 19.79 -14.68 6.30
CA LEU A 67 19.65 -13.89 5.06
C LEU A 67 18.23 -13.92 4.46
N PRO A 68 17.56 -15.08 4.33
CA PRO A 68 16.18 -15.17 3.84
C PRO A 68 15.15 -14.40 4.67
N ILE A 69 15.47 -14.05 5.91
CA ILE A 69 14.57 -13.32 6.83
C ILE A 69 14.86 -11.83 6.80
N ILE A 70 16.14 -11.45 6.78
CA ILE A 70 16.58 -10.03 6.81
C ILE A 70 16.25 -9.33 5.50
N ILE A 71 16.52 -9.98 4.35
CA ILE A 71 16.34 -9.35 3.03
C ILE A 71 14.87 -8.92 2.80
N PRO A 72 13.85 -9.78 3.02
CA PRO A 72 12.46 -9.36 2.88
C PRO A 72 12.06 -8.28 3.88
N ASN A 73 12.62 -8.28 5.09
CA ASN A 73 12.28 -7.29 6.10
C ASN A 73 12.78 -5.89 5.72
N ILE A 74 14.03 -5.78 5.25
CA ILE A 74 14.57 -4.52 4.71
C ILE A 74 13.74 -4.08 3.49
N GLY A 75 13.42 -5.03 2.60
CA GLY A 75 12.58 -4.76 1.43
C GLY A 75 11.20 -4.21 1.80
N ALA A 76 10.55 -4.78 2.81
CA ALA A 76 9.25 -4.34 3.31
C ALA A 76 9.30 -2.92 3.88
N ILE A 77 10.33 -2.60 4.66
CA ILE A 77 10.53 -1.24 5.21
C ILE A 77 10.76 -0.24 4.09
N ALA A 78 11.67 -0.54 3.16
CA ALA A 78 11.96 0.32 2.03
C ALA A 78 10.71 0.56 1.17
N GLN A 79 9.94 -0.49 0.89
CA GLN A 79 8.68 -0.39 0.15
C GLN A 79 7.65 0.45 0.89
N PHE A 80 7.55 0.32 2.21
CA PHE A 80 6.63 1.11 3.03
C PHE A 80 6.98 2.59 3.01
N VAL A 81 8.26 2.93 3.19
CA VAL A 81 8.76 4.32 3.11
C VAL A 81 8.57 4.90 1.70
N TYR A 82 8.85 4.12 0.66
CA TYR A 82 8.62 4.55 -0.72
C TYR A 82 7.15 4.88 -0.98
N ARG A 83 6.24 4.01 -0.53
CA ARG A 83 4.79 4.23 -0.70
C ARG A 83 4.29 5.45 0.08
N ILE A 84 4.92 5.75 1.21
CA ILE A 84 4.69 6.98 1.97
C ILE A 84 5.07 8.22 1.16
N ILE A 85 6.23 8.20 0.48
CA ILE A 85 6.74 9.34 -0.29
C ILE A 85 5.88 9.56 -1.54
N ILE A 86 5.51 8.48 -2.23
CA ILE A 86 4.69 8.57 -3.45
C ILE A 86 3.22 8.86 -3.17
N ASN A 87 2.80 8.86 -1.90
CA ASN A 87 1.40 9.06 -1.52
C ASN A 87 0.81 10.36 -2.07
N ASP A 88 1.59 11.45 -2.10
CA ASP A 88 1.12 12.72 -2.65
C ASP A 88 0.91 12.63 -4.17
N ARG A 89 1.81 11.98 -4.90
CA ARG A 89 1.62 11.71 -6.35
C ARG A 89 0.44 10.80 -6.62
N LEU A 90 0.20 9.81 -5.75
CA LEU A 90 -0.96 8.93 -5.84
C LEU A 90 -2.27 9.73 -5.66
N LYS A 91 -2.25 10.75 -4.79
CA LYS A 91 -3.37 11.68 -4.65
C LYS A 91 -3.65 12.42 -5.95
N ASP A 92 -2.62 13.03 -6.53
CA ASP A 92 -2.73 13.80 -7.76
C ASP A 92 -3.26 12.94 -8.91
N LEU A 93 -2.79 11.70 -9.01
CA LEU A 93 -3.28 10.73 -10.00
C LEU A 93 -4.76 10.39 -9.80
N LEU A 94 -5.20 10.18 -8.56
CA LEU A 94 -6.62 9.90 -8.28
C LEU A 94 -7.50 11.12 -8.56
N ASP A 95 -7.00 12.34 -8.33
CA ASP A 95 -7.70 13.58 -8.64
C ASP A 95 -7.84 13.79 -10.16
N GLN A 96 -6.80 13.43 -10.93
CA GLN A 96 -6.86 13.42 -12.39
C GLN A 96 -7.89 12.41 -12.89
N ILE A 97 -7.86 11.17 -12.40
CA ILE A 97 -8.85 10.14 -12.76
C ILE A 97 -10.27 10.64 -12.48
N LYS A 98 -10.52 11.24 -11.31
CA LYS A 98 -11.84 11.80 -10.98
C LYS A 98 -12.25 12.92 -11.94
N THR A 99 -11.30 13.76 -12.34
CA THR A 99 -11.53 14.84 -13.30
C THR A 99 -11.86 14.28 -14.67
N ASP A 100 -11.13 13.27 -15.14
CA ASP A 100 -11.38 12.58 -16.42
C ASP A 100 -12.77 11.94 -16.43
N TRP A 101 -13.18 11.32 -15.32
CA TRP A 101 -14.52 10.71 -15.18
C TRP A 101 -15.64 11.75 -15.31
N ASN A 102 -15.41 12.98 -14.85
CA ASN A 102 -16.39 14.07 -14.96
C ASN A 102 -16.44 14.69 -16.35
N HIS A 103 -15.35 14.60 -17.12
CA HIS A 103 -15.23 15.17 -18.46
C HIS A 103 -15.52 14.16 -19.58
N ALA A 104 -15.58 12.85 -19.27
CA ALA A 104 -15.92 11.82 -20.24
C ALA A 104 -17.30 12.09 -20.86
N ARG A 105 -17.35 12.22 -22.20
CA ARG A 105 -18.58 12.47 -22.95
C ARG A 105 -18.92 11.36 -23.93
N SER A 106 -17.91 10.61 -24.40
CA SER A 106 -18.12 9.52 -25.34
C SER A 106 -18.43 8.21 -24.61
N GLN A 107 -19.36 7.42 -25.17
CA GLN A 107 -19.68 6.10 -24.64
C GLN A 107 -18.45 5.17 -24.65
N ASN A 108 -17.59 5.28 -25.67
CA ASN A 108 -16.34 4.51 -25.73
C ASN A 108 -15.36 4.89 -24.62
N GLU A 109 -15.24 6.18 -24.27
CA GLU A 109 -14.38 6.63 -23.18
C GLU A 109 -14.84 6.04 -21.85
N ILE A 110 -16.16 6.10 -21.60
CA ILE A 110 -16.76 5.54 -20.39
C ILE A 110 -16.52 4.02 -20.29
N GLU A 111 -16.66 3.29 -21.40
CA GLU A 111 -16.43 1.84 -21.44
C GLU A 111 -14.98 1.45 -21.12
N ILE A 112 -14.01 2.17 -21.68
CA ILE A 112 -12.58 1.97 -21.41
C ILE A 112 -12.29 2.23 -19.91
N MET A 113 -12.85 3.30 -19.36
CA MET A 113 -12.65 3.66 -17.96
C MET A 113 -13.28 2.63 -17.00
N GLN A 114 -14.48 2.13 -17.32
CA GLN A 114 -15.14 1.06 -16.57
C GLN A 114 -14.37 -0.25 -16.61
N THR A 115 -13.82 -0.61 -17.76
CA THR A 115 -13.02 -1.83 -17.94
C THR A 115 -11.77 -1.79 -17.05
N ASN A 116 -11.02 -0.68 -17.10
CA ASN A 116 -9.82 -0.49 -16.27
C ASN A 116 -10.16 -0.47 -14.77
N ALA A 117 -11.24 0.21 -14.37
CA ALA A 117 -11.68 0.24 -12.97
C ALA A 117 -12.08 -1.15 -12.46
N THR A 118 -12.72 -1.97 -13.31
CA THR A 118 -13.10 -3.34 -12.99
C THR A 118 -11.89 -4.24 -12.85
N LEU A 119 -10.93 -4.14 -13.78
CA LEU A 119 -9.65 -4.86 -13.69
C LEU A 119 -8.90 -4.52 -12.41
N ALA A 120 -8.75 -3.23 -12.08
CA ALA A 120 -8.11 -2.80 -10.84
C ALA A 120 -8.76 -3.41 -9.59
N LYS A 121 -10.11 -3.45 -9.54
CA LYS A 121 -10.85 -4.06 -8.44
C LYS A 121 -10.61 -5.57 -8.33
N ILE A 122 -10.57 -6.29 -9.45
CA ILE A 122 -10.30 -7.73 -9.50
C ILE A 122 -8.87 -8.01 -9.02
N THR A 123 -7.89 -7.24 -9.50
CA THR A 123 -6.48 -7.39 -9.09
C THR A 123 -6.32 -7.19 -7.59
N THR A 124 -6.92 -6.15 -7.01
CA THR A 124 -6.85 -5.92 -5.57
C THR A 124 -7.52 -7.03 -4.78
N LYS A 125 -8.68 -7.54 -5.24
CA LYS A 125 -9.35 -8.68 -4.61
C LYS A 125 -8.49 -9.94 -4.66
N TRP A 126 -7.79 -10.17 -5.76
CA TRP A 126 -6.88 -11.31 -5.92
C TRP A 126 -5.68 -11.19 -4.98
N PHE A 127 -5.10 -9.99 -4.87
CA PHE A 127 -4.01 -9.71 -3.93
C PHE A 127 -4.38 -9.95 -2.47
N LEU A 128 -5.60 -9.55 -2.05
CA LEU A 128 -6.08 -9.77 -0.67
C LEU A 128 -6.42 -11.22 -0.33
N ARG A 129 -6.61 -12.08 -1.33
CA ARG A 129 -6.99 -13.48 -1.13
C ARG A 129 -5.78 -14.42 -1.02
N LYS A 130 -4.59 -13.92 -1.32
CA LYS A 130 -3.32 -14.66 -1.25
C LYS A 130 -2.59 -14.31 0.04
#